data_AF-A0A7W0KX26-F1
#
_entry.id   AF-A0A7W0KX26-F1
#
_cell.length_a   1.000
_cell.length_b   1.000
_cell.length_c   1.000
_cell.angle_alpha   90.00
_cell.angle_beta   90.00
_cell.angle_gamma   90.00
#
_symmetry.space_group_name_H-M   'P 1'
#
loop_
_entity.id
_entity.type
_entity.pdbx_description
1 polymer ?
#
loop_
_entity_poly.entity_id
_entity_poly.type
_entity_poly.pdbx_seq_one_letter_code
_entity_poly.pdbx_strand_id
1 'polypeptide(L)'
;MVLSILVMEDLAMAVYLPIVAGLLIGDGPVESAVSVGVALLVVVVVIVASMRFGPQITRAVDTESAELLLLTVLGLTLLIAGLAEEIQVSSAVGAFLVGVSLSGRVAEQGRELLRPLRDVFAGIFFVFFGLQVDPGRLAPAAAPALALVVVTAATKFGTGWWAARRAGIGVRGRARAATVLLPRGEFSIVVAGLGVAAGQTSDLGSITACYVLALAVVGPLATRFAGAIGDALDRPPKGVSAAA
;
A
#
# COMPACT_ATOMS: atom_id res chain seq x y z
N MET A 1 8.16 -3.54 -11.73
CA MET A 1 6.73 -3.31 -12.06
C MET A 1 5.86 -3.26 -10.82
N VAL A 2 5.71 -4.35 -10.03
CA VAL A 2 4.79 -4.35 -8.87
C VAL A 2 5.12 -3.26 -7.86
N LEU A 3 6.39 -3.10 -7.47
CA LEU A 3 6.83 -2.01 -6.59
C LEU A 3 6.44 -0.62 -7.14
N SER A 4 6.63 -0.40 -8.45
CA SER A 4 6.27 0.85 -9.11
C SER A 4 4.76 1.13 -9.08
N ILE A 5 3.93 0.07 -9.18
CA ILE A 5 2.47 0.20 -9.05
C ILE A 5 2.10 0.57 -7.61
N LEU A 6 2.64 -0.14 -6.62
CA LEU A 6 2.36 0.13 -5.20
C LEU A 6 2.71 1.58 -4.84
N VAL A 7 3.88 2.06 -5.26
CA VAL A 7 4.31 3.45 -5.03
C VAL A 7 3.38 4.45 -5.71
N MET A 8 2.93 4.16 -6.94
CA MET A 8 2.00 5.04 -7.64
C MET A 8 0.63 5.06 -6.97
N GLU A 9 0.18 3.95 -6.39
CA GLU A 9 -1.04 3.88 -5.60
C GLU A 9 -0.92 4.71 -4.31
N ASP A 10 0.20 4.63 -3.60
CA ASP A 10 0.45 5.42 -2.40
C ASP A 10 0.53 6.92 -2.72
N LEU A 11 1.16 7.28 -3.85
CA LEU A 11 1.21 8.65 -4.35
C LEU A 11 -0.19 9.17 -4.72
N ALA A 12 -1.01 8.33 -5.35
CA ALA A 12 -2.41 8.67 -5.63
C ALA A 12 -3.21 8.87 -4.33
N MET A 13 -2.95 8.09 -3.29
CA MET A 13 -3.57 8.26 -1.96
C MET A 13 -3.16 9.56 -1.28
N ALA A 14 -1.90 9.98 -1.42
CA ALA A 14 -1.41 11.27 -0.89
C ALA A 14 -2.17 12.47 -1.48
N VAL A 15 -2.69 12.36 -2.71
CA VAL A 15 -3.55 13.39 -3.33
C VAL A 15 -5.02 13.16 -2.96
N TYR A 16 -5.47 11.90 -2.94
CA TYR A 16 -6.88 11.53 -2.71
C TYR A 16 -7.37 11.84 -1.29
N LEU A 17 -6.57 11.57 -0.25
CA LEU A 17 -7.00 11.73 1.15
C LEU A 17 -7.30 13.19 1.52
N PRO A 18 -6.44 14.19 1.22
CA PRO A 18 -6.77 15.60 1.45
C PRO A 18 -8.04 16.05 0.74
N ILE A 19 -8.26 15.58 -0.49
CA ILE A 19 -9.47 15.89 -1.26
C ILE A 19 -10.70 15.36 -0.55
N VAL A 20 -10.68 14.08 -0.16
CA VAL A 20 -11.80 13.43 0.52
C VAL A 20 -12.06 14.07 1.87
N ALA A 21 -11.02 14.40 2.63
CA ALA A 21 -11.15 15.10 3.90
C ALA A 21 -11.82 16.47 3.72
N GLY A 22 -11.36 17.30 2.78
CA GLY A 22 -11.97 18.61 2.50
C GLY A 22 -13.42 18.51 2.03
N LEU A 23 -13.71 17.54 1.14
CA LEU A 23 -15.08 17.30 0.68
C LEU A 23 -16.02 16.82 1.80
N LEU A 24 -15.51 16.05 2.76
CA LEU A 24 -16.27 15.56 3.90
C LEU A 24 -16.55 16.65 4.94
N ILE A 25 -15.64 17.62 5.11
CA ILE A 25 -15.83 18.77 6.02
C ILE A 25 -16.85 19.77 5.44
N GLY A 26 -17.08 19.74 4.12
CA GLY A 26 -18.06 20.58 3.45
C GLY A 26 -17.53 21.96 3.05
N ASP A 27 -16.21 22.09 2.95
CA ASP A 27 -15.55 23.31 2.49
C ASP A 27 -15.95 23.65 1.05
N GLY A 28 -16.01 24.93 0.71
CA GLY A 28 -16.41 25.39 -0.62
C GLY A 28 -15.47 24.86 -1.72
N PRO A 29 -15.91 24.82 -2.99
CA PRO A 29 -15.10 24.29 -4.11
C PRO A 29 -13.74 24.98 -4.27
N VAL A 30 -13.62 26.24 -3.81
CA VAL A 30 -12.37 27.01 -3.81
C VAL A 30 -11.42 26.53 -2.71
N GLU A 31 -11.92 26.31 -1.49
CA GLU A 31 -11.13 25.81 -0.36
C GLU A 31 -10.63 24.39 -0.61
N SER A 32 -11.49 23.54 -1.18
CA SER A 32 -11.11 22.22 -1.68
C SER A 32 -10.02 22.32 -2.76
N ALA A 33 -10.12 23.23 -3.72
CA ALA A 33 -9.10 23.39 -4.76
C ALA A 33 -7.75 23.86 -4.19
N VAL A 34 -7.77 24.74 -3.19
CA VAL A 34 -6.57 25.19 -2.48
C VAL A 34 -5.94 24.04 -1.70
N SER A 35 -6.73 23.23 -0.98
CA SER A 35 -6.20 22.08 -0.23
C SER A 35 -5.57 21.03 -1.16
N VAL A 36 -6.19 20.75 -2.31
CA VAL A 36 -5.58 19.89 -3.36
C VAL A 36 -4.26 20.49 -3.85
N GLY A 37 -4.25 21.80 -4.16
CA GLY A 37 -3.08 22.50 -4.68
C GLY A 37 -1.91 22.47 -3.72
N VAL A 38 -2.19 22.68 -2.42
CA VAL A 38 -1.18 22.56 -1.35
C VAL A 38 -0.68 21.13 -1.25
N ALA A 39 -1.56 20.13 -1.21
CA ALA A 39 -1.15 18.71 -1.14
C ALA A 39 -0.24 18.32 -2.33
N LEU A 40 -0.61 18.71 -3.55
CA LEU A 40 0.21 18.46 -4.75
C LEU A 40 1.56 19.17 -4.71
N LEU A 41 1.58 20.44 -4.30
CA LEU A 41 2.82 21.21 -4.15
C LEU A 41 3.76 20.54 -3.15
N VAL A 42 3.22 20.13 -2.00
CA VAL A 42 3.97 19.44 -0.95
C VAL A 42 4.57 18.14 -1.47
N VAL A 43 3.78 17.29 -2.15
CA VAL A 43 4.27 16.05 -2.76
C VAL A 43 5.42 16.32 -3.73
N VAL A 44 5.28 17.31 -4.60
CA VAL A 44 6.32 17.69 -5.57
C VAL A 44 7.59 18.17 -4.85
N VAL A 45 7.45 19.04 -3.84
CA VAL A 45 8.57 19.55 -3.05
C VAL A 45 9.30 18.41 -2.34
N VAL A 46 8.58 17.47 -1.72
CA VAL A 46 9.16 16.32 -1.03
C VAL A 46 9.91 15.42 -2.02
N ILE A 47 9.30 15.09 -3.16
CA ILE A 47 9.95 14.27 -4.20
C ILE A 47 11.22 14.96 -4.73
N VAL A 48 11.16 16.26 -5.04
CA VAL A 48 12.31 17.04 -5.52
C VAL A 48 13.40 17.11 -4.45
N ALA A 49 13.05 17.35 -3.19
CA ALA A 49 13.98 17.36 -2.07
C ALA A 49 14.67 16.00 -1.90
N SER A 50 13.91 14.90 -1.88
CA SER A 50 14.46 13.55 -1.77
C SER A 50 15.41 13.21 -2.92
N MET A 51 15.08 13.59 -4.16
CA MET A 51 15.97 13.39 -5.31
C MET A 51 17.21 14.29 -5.25
N ARG A 52 17.07 15.54 -4.80
CA ARG A 52 18.17 16.52 -4.77
C ARG A 52 19.17 16.25 -3.64
N PHE A 53 18.67 15.84 -2.48
CA PHE A 53 19.44 15.63 -1.26
C PHE A 53 19.78 14.16 -0.99
N GLY A 54 19.27 13.21 -1.79
CA GLY A 54 19.52 11.77 -1.61
C GLY A 54 21.01 11.35 -1.52
N PRO A 55 21.93 11.90 -2.34
CA PRO A 55 23.36 11.62 -2.20
C PRO A 55 23.96 12.14 -0.88
N GLN A 56 23.43 13.25 -0.36
CA GLN A 56 23.87 13.82 0.92
C GLN A 56 23.33 13.00 2.09
N ILE A 57 22.07 12.55 1.99
CA ILE A 57 21.47 11.61 2.92
C ILE A 57 22.29 10.33 2.96
N THR A 58 22.64 9.73 1.81
CA THR A 58 23.46 8.51 1.79
C THR A 58 24.81 8.72 2.49
N ARG A 59 25.49 9.85 2.24
CA ARG A 59 26.77 10.14 2.90
C ARG A 59 26.66 10.40 4.40
N ALA A 60 25.57 11.00 4.86
CA ALA A 60 25.35 11.26 6.28
C ALA A 60 25.04 9.99 7.09
N VAL A 61 24.57 8.95 6.40
CA VAL A 61 24.10 7.70 7.00
C VAL A 61 25.14 6.56 6.83
N ASP A 62 26.08 6.69 5.88
CA ASP A 62 27.15 5.73 5.63
C ASP A 62 28.06 5.57 6.85
N THR A 63 27.92 4.44 7.55
CA THR A 63 28.64 4.12 8.78
C THR A 63 29.14 2.69 8.71
N GLU A 64 30.34 2.41 9.24
CA GLU A 64 30.93 1.06 9.22
C GLU A 64 30.22 0.08 10.18
N SER A 65 29.55 0.57 11.22
CA SER A 65 28.77 -0.24 12.16
C SER A 65 27.34 -0.49 11.67
N ALA A 66 26.96 -1.76 11.61
CA ALA A 66 25.61 -2.19 11.24
C ALA A 66 24.53 -1.66 12.19
N GLU A 67 24.83 -1.54 13.48
CA GLU A 67 23.88 -1.02 14.48
C GLU A 67 23.59 0.46 14.26
N LEU A 68 24.63 1.26 14.05
CA LEU A 68 24.50 2.69 13.77
C LEU A 68 23.78 2.91 12.44
N LEU A 69 24.15 2.14 11.40
CA LEU A 69 23.47 2.19 10.12
C LEU A 69 21.97 1.91 10.27
N LEU A 70 21.62 0.86 11.00
CA LEU A 70 20.22 0.51 11.25
C LEU A 70 19.48 1.64 11.97
N LEU A 71 20.03 2.14 13.08
CA LEU A 71 19.42 3.21 13.87
C LEU A 71 19.24 4.49 13.06
N THR A 72 20.24 4.87 12.26
CA THR A 72 20.19 6.08 11.45
C THR A 72 19.22 5.94 10.28
N VAL A 73 19.24 4.82 9.54
CA VAL A 73 18.29 4.58 8.45
C VAL A 73 16.86 4.52 8.98
N LEU A 74 16.62 3.76 10.05
CA LEU A 74 15.29 3.64 10.65
C LEU A 74 14.82 4.99 11.20
N GLY A 75 15.66 5.70 11.95
CA GLY A 75 15.35 7.01 12.51
C GLY A 75 15.04 8.05 11.44
N LEU A 76 15.83 8.10 10.36
CA LEU A 76 15.58 8.98 9.23
C LEU A 76 14.29 8.61 8.49
N THR A 77 14.04 7.31 8.32
CA THR A 77 12.80 6.81 7.71
C THR A 77 11.58 7.23 8.51
N LEU A 78 11.61 7.06 9.84
CA LEU A 78 10.54 7.48 10.74
C LEU A 78 10.35 9.00 10.75
N LEU A 79 11.44 9.77 10.77
CA LEU A 79 11.37 11.23 10.72
C LEU A 79 10.72 11.71 9.41
N ILE A 80 11.16 11.21 8.26
CA ILE A 80 10.63 11.62 6.96
C ILE A 80 9.19 11.11 6.77
N ALA A 81 8.89 9.89 7.20
CA ALA A 81 7.53 9.34 7.14
C ALA A 81 6.57 10.12 8.03
N GLY A 82 6.98 10.51 9.25
CA GLY A 82 6.18 11.32 10.15
C GLY A 82 5.94 12.74 9.63
N LEU A 83 6.99 13.39 9.08
CA LEU A 83 6.84 14.69 8.42
C LEU A 83 5.91 14.60 7.20
N ALA A 84 5.99 13.51 6.43
CA ALA A 84 5.08 13.25 5.32
C ALA A 84 3.63 13.11 5.81
N GLU A 85 3.39 12.39 6.90
CA GLU A 85 2.05 12.23 7.47
C GLU A 85 1.47 13.55 7.99
N GLU A 86 2.28 14.40 8.63
CA GLU A 86 1.84 15.71 9.16
C GLU A 86 1.32 16.63 8.05
N ILE A 87 1.94 16.57 6.87
CA ILE A 87 1.53 17.31 5.67
C ILE A 87 0.54 16.53 4.79
N GLN A 88 -0.11 15.49 5.34
CA GLN A 88 -1.12 14.64 4.69
C GLN A 88 -0.62 13.85 3.46
N VAL A 89 0.69 13.69 3.34
CA VAL A 89 1.32 12.76 2.39
C VAL A 89 1.45 11.38 3.04
N SER A 90 1.28 10.32 2.26
CA SER A 90 1.43 8.96 2.77
C SER A 90 2.82 8.72 3.38
N SER A 91 2.84 8.21 4.61
CA SER A 91 4.05 7.80 5.32
C SER A 91 4.83 6.72 4.55
N ALA A 92 4.15 5.84 3.82
CA ALA A 92 4.75 4.85 2.92
C ALA A 92 5.53 5.50 1.76
N VAL A 93 5.01 6.61 1.19
CA VAL A 93 5.74 7.38 0.16
C VAL A 93 7.00 8.00 0.76
N GLY A 94 6.90 8.62 1.94
CA GLY A 94 8.06 9.18 2.64
C GLY A 94 9.13 8.12 2.88
N ALA A 95 8.76 6.96 3.43
CA ALA A 95 9.67 5.84 3.65
C ALA A 95 10.26 5.27 2.35
N PHE A 96 9.46 5.20 1.27
CA PHE A 96 9.92 4.77 -0.04
C PHE A 96 10.98 5.72 -0.62
N LEU A 97 10.76 7.04 -0.49
CA LEU A 97 11.72 8.05 -0.94
C LEU A 97 13.04 7.94 -0.20
N VAL A 98 13.01 7.68 1.13
CA VAL A 98 14.23 7.36 1.88
C VAL A 98 14.90 6.12 1.28
N GLY A 99 14.16 5.03 1.10
CA GLY A 99 14.69 3.78 0.54
C GLY A 99 15.32 3.92 -0.85
N VAL A 100 14.74 4.74 -1.74
CA VAL A 100 15.28 5.02 -3.09
C VAL A 100 16.47 5.98 -3.04
N SER A 101 16.52 6.85 -2.03
CA SER A 101 17.66 7.75 -1.84
C SER A 101 18.93 7.03 -1.41
N LEU A 102 18.79 5.85 -0.76
CA LEU A 102 19.90 4.99 -0.39
C LEU A 102 20.42 4.21 -1.61
N SER A 103 21.74 4.16 -1.76
CA SER A 103 22.39 3.45 -2.87
C SER A 103 23.67 2.73 -2.43
N GLY A 104 24.19 1.84 -3.28
CA GLY A 104 25.44 1.12 -3.02
C GLY A 104 25.39 0.19 -1.81
N ARG A 105 26.47 0.14 -1.02
CA ARG A 105 26.60 -0.74 0.17
C ARG A 105 25.53 -0.48 1.23
N VAL A 106 25.22 0.80 1.48
CA VAL A 106 24.20 1.23 2.46
C VAL A 106 22.82 0.64 2.13
N ALA A 107 22.44 0.61 0.85
CA ALA A 107 21.15 0.03 0.44
C ALA A 107 21.10 -1.49 0.65
N GLU A 108 22.20 -2.20 0.40
CA GLU A 108 22.23 -3.66 0.56
C GLU A 108 22.22 -4.08 2.03
N GLN A 109 23.09 -3.46 2.85
CA GLN A 109 23.11 -3.69 4.29
C GLN A 109 21.79 -3.27 4.96
N GLY A 110 21.24 -2.12 4.56
CA GLY A 110 19.95 -1.65 5.05
C GLY A 110 18.83 -2.65 4.77
N ARG A 111 18.80 -3.29 3.60
CA ARG A 111 17.80 -4.34 3.28
C ARG A 111 17.92 -5.55 4.19
N GLU A 112 19.14 -6.00 4.49
CA GLU A 112 19.34 -7.15 5.37
C GLU A 112 18.89 -6.84 6.80
N LEU A 113 19.25 -5.66 7.31
CA LEU A 113 18.95 -5.22 8.67
C LEU A 113 17.47 -4.89 8.88
N LEU A 114 16.79 -4.32 7.88
CA LEU A 114 15.38 -3.92 7.97
C LEU A 114 14.40 -5.08 7.73
N ARG A 115 14.82 -6.18 7.08
CA ARG A 115 13.94 -7.33 6.80
C ARG A 115 13.29 -7.92 8.06
N PRO A 116 14.04 -8.28 9.12
CA PRO A 116 13.45 -8.82 10.33
C PRO A 116 12.54 -7.80 11.03
N LEU A 117 12.94 -6.53 11.06
CA LEU A 117 12.13 -5.46 11.64
C LEU A 117 10.80 -5.29 10.93
N ARG A 118 10.80 -5.28 9.59
CA ARG A 118 9.57 -5.26 8.79
C ARG A 118 8.63 -6.39 9.19
N ASP A 119 9.14 -7.60 9.38
CA ASP A 119 8.33 -8.77 9.71
C ASP A 119 7.75 -8.66 11.13
N VAL A 120 8.54 -8.16 12.09
CA VAL A 120 8.08 -7.87 13.46
C VAL A 120 7.03 -6.75 13.47
N PHE A 121 7.28 -5.64 12.79
CA PHE A 121 6.34 -4.51 12.71
C PHE A 121 5.04 -4.92 12.01
N ALA A 122 5.10 -5.75 10.97
CA ALA A 122 3.90 -6.30 10.33
C ALA A 122 3.09 -7.16 11.33
N GLY A 123 3.76 -8.02 12.11
CA GLY A 123 3.11 -8.79 13.17
C GLY A 123 2.45 -7.91 14.23
N ILE A 124 3.17 -6.90 14.72
CA ILE A 124 2.67 -5.91 15.69
C ILE A 124 1.46 -5.16 15.13
N PHE A 125 1.56 -4.65 13.89
CA PHE A 125 0.46 -3.95 13.21
C PHE A 125 -0.81 -4.79 13.20
N PHE A 126 -0.73 -6.05 12.78
CA PHE A 126 -1.92 -6.92 12.72
C PHE A 126 -2.47 -7.27 14.10
N VAL A 127 -1.63 -7.43 15.13
CA VAL A 127 -2.09 -7.65 16.51
C VAL A 127 -2.83 -6.43 17.03
N PHE A 128 -2.22 -5.24 16.97
CA PHE A 128 -2.86 -4.00 17.43
C PHE A 128 -4.11 -3.66 16.64
N PHE A 129 -4.08 -3.88 15.34
CA PHE A 129 -5.26 -3.70 14.50
C PHE A 129 -6.38 -4.65 14.92
N GLY A 130 -6.09 -5.94 15.08
CA GLY A 130 -7.06 -6.93 15.53
C GLY A 130 -7.67 -6.61 16.90
N LEU A 131 -6.89 -6.07 17.83
CA LEU A 131 -7.36 -5.66 19.16
C LEU A 131 -8.30 -4.45 19.14
N GLN A 132 -8.22 -3.59 18.12
CA GLN A 132 -9.14 -2.46 17.96
C GLN A 132 -10.49 -2.87 17.37
N VAL A 133 -10.62 -4.11 16.87
CA VAL A 133 -11.84 -4.61 16.26
C VAL A 133 -12.78 -5.20 17.30
N ASP A 134 -13.99 -4.65 17.41
CA ASP A 134 -15.06 -5.22 18.22
C ASP A 134 -15.63 -6.48 17.54
N PRO A 135 -15.45 -7.69 18.13
CA PRO A 135 -15.94 -8.94 17.53
C PRO A 135 -17.46 -8.95 17.35
N GLY A 136 -18.20 -8.24 18.20
CA GLY A 136 -19.67 -8.16 18.13
C GLY A 136 -20.16 -7.43 16.89
N ARG A 137 -19.34 -6.54 16.31
CA ARG A 137 -19.69 -5.76 15.11
C ARG A 137 -19.21 -6.40 13.80
N LEU A 138 -18.40 -7.46 13.87
CA LEU A 138 -17.90 -8.15 12.69
C LEU A 138 -18.97 -8.94 11.95
N ALA A 139 -19.83 -9.67 12.67
CA ALA A 139 -20.88 -10.48 12.06
C ALA A 139 -21.84 -9.66 11.17
N PRO A 140 -22.41 -8.52 11.63
CA PRO A 140 -23.27 -7.70 10.78
C PRO A 140 -22.48 -7.02 9.64
N ALA A 141 -21.20 -6.71 9.86
CA ALA A 141 -20.34 -6.08 8.85
C ALA A 141 -19.79 -7.06 7.79
N ALA A 142 -19.91 -8.38 8.01
CA ALA A 142 -19.29 -9.39 7.16
C ALA A 142 -19.83 -9.40 5.74
N ALA A 143 -21.16 -9.30 5.56
CA ALA A 143 -21.77 -9.31 4.24
C ALA A 143 -21.29 -8.16 3.32
N PRO A 144 -21.37 -6.88 3.74
CA PRO A 144 -20.85 -5.79 2.91
C PRO A 144 -19.32 -5.85 2.75
N ALA A 145 -18.58 -6.26 3.79
CA ALA A 145 -17.13 -6.42 3.70
C ALA A 145 -16.73 -7.49 2.67
N LEU A 146 -17.37 -8.66 2.66
CA LEU A 146 -17.11 -9.72 1.69
C LEU A 146 -17.46 -9.30 0.27
N ALA A 147 -18.54 -8.54 0.07
CA ALA A 147 -18.84 -7.96 -1.24
C ALA A 147 -17.70 -7.05 -1.72
N LEU A 148 -17.18 -6.17 -0.84
CA LEU A 148 -16.02 -5.33 -1.15
C LEU A 148 -14.76 -6.15 -1.42
N VAL A 149 -14.52 -7.25 -0.69
CA VAL A 149 -13.40 -8.17 -0.95
C VAL A 149 -13.47 -8.72 -2.37
N VAL A 150 -14.65 -9.19 -2.81
CA VAL A 150 -14.84 -9.74 -4.16
C VAL A 150 -14.61 -8.67 -5.22
N VAL A 151 -15.18 -7.48 -5.04
CA VAL A 151 -15.01 -6.36 -5.99
C VAL A 151 -13.55 -5.94 -6.07
N THR A 152 -12.89 -5.72 -4.93
CA THR A 152 -11.47 -5.38 -4.88
C THR A 152 -10.63 -6.47 -5.52
N ALA A 153 -10.91 -7.74 -5.22
CA ALA A 153 -10.15 -8.84 -5.77
C ALA A 153 -10.28 -8.92 -7.28
N ALA A 154 -11.50 -8.82 -7.82
CA ALA A 154 -11.74 -8.85 -9.26
C ALA A 154 -11.08 -7.66 -9.98
N THR A 155 -11.26 -6.45 -9.44
CA THR A 155 -10.72 -5.22 -10.05
C THR A 155 -9.19 -5.21 -10.02
N LYS A 156 -8.56 -5.48 -8.87
CA LYS A 156 -7.09 -5.48 -8.73
C LYS A 156 -6.44 -6.62 -9.47
N PHE A 157 -7.06 -7.80 -9.46
CA PHE A 157 -6.56 -8.91 -10.24
C PHE A 157 -6.60 -8.56 -11.74
N GLY A 158 -7.72 -7.99 -12.22
CA GLY A 158 -7.89 -7.56 -13.60
C GLY A 158 -6.88 -6.49 -14.03
N THR A 159 -6.70 -5.43 -13.25
CA THR A 159 -5.75 -4.35 -13.58
C THR A 159 -4.31 -4.83 -13.52
N GLY A 160 -3.93 -5.61 -12.51
CA GLY A 160 -2.59 -6.20 -12.38
C GLY A 160 -2.26 -7.16 -13.52
N TRP A 161 -3.23 -8.00 -13.91
CA TRP A 161 -3.11 -8.89 -15.06
C TRP A 161 -2.91 -8.14 -16.36
N TRP A 162 -3.71 -7.09 -16.57
CA TRP A 162 -3.66 -6.27 -17.77
C TRP A 162 -2.36 -5.48 -17.88
N ALA A 163 -1.89 -4.88 -16.79
CA ALA A 163 -0.61 -4.18 -16.74
C ALA A 163 0.56 -5.13 -17.04
N ALA A 164 0.57 -6.31 -16.42
CA ALA A 164 1.57 -7.34 -16.67
C ALA A 164 1.53 -7.86 -18.13
N ARG A 165 0.32 -7.99 -18.70
CA ARG A 165 0.13 -8.37 -20.10
C ARG A 165 0.73 -7.33 -21.06
N ARG A 166 0.49 -6.04 -20.82
CA ARG A 166 1.07 -4.96 -21.63
C ARG A 166 2.59 -4.90 -21.53
N ALA A 167 3.15 -5.28 -20.39
CA ALA A 167 4.60 -5.40 -20.19
C ALA A 167 5.20 -6.68 -20.82
N GLY A 168 4.43 -7.48 -21.57
CA GLY A 168 4.93 -8.70 -22.24
C GLY A 168 5.20 -9.88 -21.30
N ILE A 169 4.74 -9.82 -20.04
CA ILE A 169 5.00 -10.86 -19.04
C ILE A 169 4.16 -12.12 -19.38
N GLY A 170 4.70 -13.31 -19.17
CA GLY A 170 3.99 -14.59 -19.36
C GLY A 170 2.86 -14.81 -18.34
N VAL A 171 1.95 -15.75 -18.63
CA VAL A 171 0.68 -15.99 -17.89
C VAL A 171 0.90 -16.20 -16.38
N ARG A 172 1.88 -17.02 -16.00
CA ARG A 172 2.29 -17.22 -14.59
C ARG A 172 2.76 -15.94 -13.90
N GLY A 173 3.52 -15.11 -14.62
CA GLY A 173 3.99 -13.82 -14.11
C GLY A 173 2.87 -12.80 -13.97
N ARG A 174 1.88 -12.82 -14.88
CA ARG A 174 0.67 -11.99 -14.77
C ARG A 174 -0.16 -12.36 -13.55
N ALA A 175 -0.39 -13.65 -13.32
CA ALA A 175 -1.10 -14.13 -12.14
C ALA A 175 -0.41 -13.67 -10.85
N ARG A 176 0.91 -13.81 -10.74
CA ARG A 176 1.67 -13.31 -9.59
C ARG A 176 1.56 -11.79 -9.42
N ALA A 177 1.72 -11.03 -10.49
CA ALA A 177 1.59 -9.57 -10.42
C ALA A 177 0.19 -9.14 -9.98
N ALA A 178 -0.85 -9.82 -10.46
CA ALA A 178 -2.24 -9.56 -10.11
C ALA A 178 -2.56 -9.87 -8.64
N THR A 179 -2.07 -11.00 -8.11
CA THR A 179 -2.36 -11.42 -6.73
C THR A 179 -1.63 -10.60 -5.67
N VAL A 180 -0.44 -10.08 -5.98
CA VAL A 180 0.34 -9.25 -5.04
C VAL A 180 -0.34 -7.89 -4.77
N LEU A 181 -1.24 -7.44 -5.65
CA LEU A 181 -1.99 -6.19 -5.49
C LEU A 181 -3.30 -6.34 -4.69
N LEU A 182 -3.61 -7.55 -4.23
CA LEU A 182 -4.84 -7.86 -3.48
C LEU A 182 -4.84 -7.35 -2.03
N PRO A 183 -3.75 -7.52 -1.23
CA PRO A 183 -3.75 -7.08 0.16
C PRO A 183 -4.04 -5.58 0.30
N ARG A 184 -4.81 -5.22 1.33
CA ARG A 184 -5.09 -3.84 1.74
C ARG A 184 -4.88 -3.71 3.24
N GLY A 185 -4.61 -2.50 3.71
CA GLY A 185 -4.25 -2.27 5.11
C GLY A 185 -4.52 -0.83 5.54
N GLU A 186 -3.45 -0.07 5.76
CA GLU A 186 -3.46 1.25 6.42
C GLU A 186 -4.41 2.27 5.80
N PHE A 187 -4.37 2.48 4.48
CA PHE A 187 -5.20 3.52 3.86
C PHE A 187 -6.69 3.24 3.96
N SER A 188 -7.10 1.97 3.93
CA SER A 188 -8.52 1.63 4.09
C SER A 188 -9.02 2.05 5.47
N ILE A 189 -8.19 1.87 6.50
CA ILE A 189 -8.49 2.25 7.89
C ILE A 189 -8.55 3.78 8.01
N VAL A 190 -7.59 4.50 7.42
CA VAL A 190 -7.57 5.98 7.43
C VAL A 190 -8.82 6.54 6.75
N VAL A 191 -9.20 6.04 5.57
CA VAL A 191 -10.42 6.47 4.86
C VAL A 191 -11.67 6.23 5.69
N ALA A 192 -11.77 5.07 6.36
CA ALA A 192 -12.89 4.79 7.25
C ALA A 192 -12.92 5.74 8.45
N GLY A 193 -11.75 6.05 9.02
CA GLY A 193 -11.60 7.03 10.09
C GLY A 193 -12.10 8.42 9.68
N LEU A 194 -11.73 8.89 8.48
CA LEU A 194 -12.22 10.15 7.93
C LEU A 194 -13.74 10.17 7.79
N GLY A 195 -14.33 9.08 7.26
CA GLY A 195 -15.78 8.95 7.15
C GLY A 195 -16.49 9.03 8.50
N VAL A 196 -16.02 8.28 9.49
CA VAL A 196 -16.58 8.29 10.85
C VAL A 196 -16.42 9.67 11.50
N ALA A 197 -15.27 10.33 11.34
CA ALA A 197 -15.03 11.68 11.86
C ALA A 197 -15.95 12.74 11.23
N ALA A 198 -16.32 12.55 9.97
CA ALA A 198 -17.29 13.39 9.25
C ALA A 198 -18.76 13.10 9.61
N GLY A 199 -19.02 12.26 10.62
CA GLY A 199 -20.37 11.93 11.07
C GLY A 199 -21.08 10.85 10.25
N GLN A 200 -20.37 10.16 9.35
CA GLN A 200 -20.92 9.00 8.65
C GLN A 200 -21.06 7.81 9.61
N THR A 201 -21.86 6.81 9.23
CA THR A 201 -22.22 5.67 10.08
C THR A 201 -21.02 4.99 10.74
N SER A 202 -21.12 4.71 12.04
CA SER A 202 -20.10 4.02 12.84
C SER A 202 -19.79 2.58 12.37
N ASP A 203 -20.64 2.01 11.51
CA ASP A 203 -20.42 0.71 10.88
C ASP A 203 -19.26 0.72 9.87
N LEU A 204 -18.88 1.88 9.32
CA LEU A 204 -17.76 1.99 8.36
C LEU A 204 -16.44 1.46 8.92
N GLY A 205 -16.16 1.70 10.21
CA GLY A 205 -14.98 1.17 10.87
C GLY A 205 -15.00 -0.35 10.94
N SER A 206 -16.15 -0.94 11.28
CA SER A 206 -16.30 -2.40 11.41
C SER A 206 -16.27 -3.13 10.06
N ILE A 207 -16.89 -2.53 9.02
CA ILE A 207 -16.84 -3.02 7.64
C ILE A 207 -15.40 -3.00 7.13
N THR A 208 -14.69 -1.89 7.35
CA THR A 208 -13.30 -1.73 6.93
C THR A 208 -12.38 -2.71 7.65
N ALA A 209 -12.60 -2.90 8.96
CA ALA A 209 -11.87 -3.89 9.75
C ALA A 209 -12.05 -5.31 9.17
N CYS A 210 -13.30 -5.73 8.96
CA CYS A 210 -13.60 -7.03 8.37
C CYS A 210 -12.97 -7.19 6.97
N TYR A 211 -13.05 -6.14 6.15
CA TYR A 211 -12.49 -6.09 4.80
C TYR A 211 -10.96 -6.22 4.78
N VAL A 212 -10.25 -5.45 5.62
CA VAL A 212 -8.78 -5.49 5.72
C VAL A 212 -8.32 -6.84 6.25
N LEU A 213 -8.96 -7.37 7.30
CA LEU A 213 -8.63 -8.70 7.84
C LEU A 213 -8.85 -9.80 6.80
N ALA A 214 -9.96 -9.76 6.07
CA ALA A 214 -10.23 -10.73 5.02
C ALA A 214 -9.17 -10.68 3.92
N LEU A 215 -8.79 -9.49 3.44
CA LEU A 215 -7.75 -9.35 2.41
C LEU A 215 -6.33 -9.67 2.92
N ALA A 216 -6.05 -9.45 4.20
CA ALA A 216 -4.80 -9.86 4.83
C ALA A 216 -4.61 -11.38 4.81
N VAL A 217 -5.70 -12.16 4.78
CA VAL A 217 -5.67 -13.62 4.63
C VAL A 217 -5.74 -14.02 3.15
N VAL A 218 -6.70 -13.48 2.40
CA VAL A 218 -6.96 -13.85 1.00
C VAL A 218 -5.78 -13.48 0.10
N GLY A 219 -5.15 -12.32 0.30
CA GLY A 219 -4.06 -11.83 -0.54
C GLY A 219 -2.81 -12.73 -0.54
N PRO A 220 -2.24 -13.07 0.63
CA PRO A 220 -1.12 -14.01 0.72
C PRO A 220 -1.46 -15.41 0.20
N LEU A 221 -2.68 -15.91 0.49
CA LEU A 221 -3.13 -17.21 -0.03
C LEU A 221 -3.22 -17.19 -1.56
N ALA A 222 -3.85 -16.17 -2.14
CA ALA A 222 -3.94 -16.00 -3.59
C ALA A 222 -2.55 -15.90 -4.22
N THR A 223 -1.62 -15.19 -3.59
CA THR A 223 -0.24 -15.06 -4.05
C THR A 223 0.53 -16.39 -3.99
N ARG A 224 0.33 -17.18 -2.92
CA ARG A 224 0.89 -18.52 -2.79
C ARG A 224 0.40 -19.44 -3.91
N PHE A 225 -0.88 -19.35 -4.27
CA PHE A 225 -1.49 -20.15 -5.34
C PHE A 225 -1.40 -19.52 -6.74
N ALA A 226 -0.72 -18.38 -6.89
CA ALA A 226 -0.63 -17.66 -8.16
C ALA A 226 -0.06 -18.51 -9.31
N GLY A 227 0.85 -19.45 -9.02
CA GLY A 227 1.36 -20.39 -10.00
C GLY A 227 0.28 -21.32 -10.54
N ALA A 228 -0.52 -21.91 -9.66
CA ALA A 228 -1.64 -22.77 -10.03
C ALA A 228 -2.75 -22.01 -10.77
N ILE A 229 -3.02 -20.76 -10.36
CA ILE A 229 -3.95 -19.87 -11.06
C ILE A 229 -3.45 -19.59 -12.48
N GLY A 230 -2.16 -19.28 -12.63
CA GLY A 230 -1.52 -19.09 -13.92
C GLY A 230 -1.63 -20.34 -14.81
N ASP A 231 -1.37 -21.52 -14.26
CA ASP A 231 -1.47 -22.79 -14.99
C ASP A 231 -2.89 -23.14 -15.41
N ALA A 232 -3.88 -22.86 -14.56
CA ALA A 232 -5.28 -23.06 -14.89
C ALA A 232 -5.74 -22.14 -16.03
N LEU A 233 -5.23 -20.91 -16.07
CA LEU A 233 -5.53 -19.92 -17.10
C LEU A 233 -4.75 -20.13 -18.41
N ASP A 234 -3.61 -20.82 -18.37
CA ASP A 234 -2.79 -21.15 -19.55
C ASP A 234 -3.21 -22.46 -20.24
N ARG A 235 -4.08 -23.26 -19.60
CA ARG A 235 -4.55 -24.52 -20.19
C ARG A 235 -5.47 -24.24 -21.38
N PRO A 236 -5.20 -24.84 -22.57
CA PRO A 236 -6.13 -24.74 -23.68
C PRO A 236 -7.48 -25.38 -23.31
N PRO A 237 -8.61 -24.85 -23.78
CA PRO A 237 -9.92 -25.41 -23.48
C PRO A 237 -9.95 -26.89 -23.90
N LYS A 238 -10.28 -27.77 -22.95
CA LYS A 238 -10.48 -29.21 -23.20
C LYS A 238 -11.69 -29.38 -24.10
N GLY A 239 -11.48 -29.44 -25.42
CA GLY A 239 -12.60 -29.63 -26.36
C GLY A 239 -12.32 -29.70 -27.86
N VAL A 240 -11.08 -29.53 -28.36
CA VAL A 240 -10.81 -29.55 -29.83
C VAL A 240 -9.72 -30.55 -30.22
N SER A 241 -9.57 -31.67 -29.49
CA SER A 241 -8.72 -32.78 -29.92
C SER A 241 -9.49 -34.10 -29.86
N ALA A 242 -10.52 -34.19 -30.70
CA ALA A 242 -11.21 -35.44 -31.04
C ALA A 242 -12.00 -35.24 -32.35
N ALA A 243 -11.31 -34.80 -33.41
CA ALA A 243 -11.79 -34.85 -34.79
C ALA A 243 -10.60 -34.64 -35.74
N ALA A 244 -9.75 -35.66 -35.86
CA ALA A 244 -8.83 -35.85 -36.97
C ALA A 244 -8.95 -37.32 -37.38
#